data_AF-A0A7V3RF76-F1
#
_entry.id   AF-A0A7V3RF76-F1
#
_cell.length_a   1.000
_cell.length_b   1.000
_cell.length_c   1.000
_cell.angle_alpha   90.00
_cell.angle_beta   90.00
_cell.angle_gamma   90.00
#
_symmetry.space_group_name_H-M   'P 1'
#
loop_
_entity.id
_entity.type
_entity.pdbx_description
1 polymer ?
#
loop_
_entity_poly.entity_id
_entity_poly.type
_entity_poly.pdbx_seq_one_letter_code
_entity_poly.pdbx_strand_id
1 'polypeptide(L)'
;MPDVLSQNEVDSLLKALASGELSAEEVKSEENVKVKPYDFTRPSKFSKEQIRTLEMVHENFARGVSNYLSARLRTFVDITKSSTDQITYNEFTRSIASPSFLIIFTAQELNGNVVIEINLKVIFSIIDRLMGGGGGLYQKFRPLTDIELSLMKNEV
;
A
#
# COMPACT_ATOMS: atom_id res chain seq x y z
N MET A 1 -6.95 11.53 9.28
CA MET A 1 -7.94 11.78 10.35
C MET A 1 -9.13 12.44 9.67
N PRO A 2 -10.37 11.99 9.90
CA PRO A 2 -11.53 12.66 9.34
C PRO A 2 -11.64 14.02 10.03
N ASP A 3 -11.58 15.12 9.28
CA ASP A 3 -11.84 16.46 9.80
C ASP A 3 -13.31 16.54 10.19
N VAL A 4 -13.58 16.32 11.47
CA VAL A 4 -14.89 16.54 12.06
C VAL A 4 -14.97 18.04 12.33
N LEU A 5 -15.75 18.76 11.50
CA LEU A 5 -16.02 20.18 11.69
C LEU A 5 -16.56 20.44 13.10
N SER A 6 -16.08 21.52 13.71
CA SER A 6 -16.56 21.94 15.03
C SER A 6 -18.00 22.46 14.93
N GLN A 7 -18.79 22.27 15.99
CA GLN A 7 -20.20 22.71 16.00
C GLN A 7 -20.37 24.23 15.75
N ASN A 8 -19.35 25.03 16.03
CA ASN A 8 -19.34 26.47 15.73
C ASN A 8 -19.26 26.76 14.22
N GLU A 9 -18.60 25.90 13.44
CA GLU A 9 -18.54 26.02 11.97
C GLU A 9 -19.87 25.60 11.36
N VAL A 10 -20.54 24.59 11.92
CA VAL A 10 -21.88 24.15 11.50
C VAL A 10 -22.91 25.26 11.69
N ASP A 11 -22.92 25.93 12.85
CA ASP A 11 -23.84 27.03 13.13
C ASP A 11 -23.57 28.27 12.26
N SER A 12 -22.30 28.51 11.92
CA SER A 12 -21.92 29.61 11.03
C SER A 12 -22.38 29.35 9.59
N LEU A 13 -22.26 28.11 9.10
CA LEU A 13 -22.74 27.70 7.78
C LEU A 13 -24.28 27.72 7.70
N LEU A 14 -24.98 27.30 8.75
CA LEU A 14 -26.45 27.36 8.82
C LEU A 14 -26.98 28.80 8.78
N LYS A 15 -26.31 29.72 9.48
CA LYS A 15 -26.66 31.15 9.42
C LYS A 15 -26.44 31.75 8.03
N ALA A 16 -25.35 31.37 7.37
CA ALA A 16 -24.98 31.90 6.06
C ALA A 16 -25.86 31.35 4.91
N LEU A 17 -26.39 30.13 5.06
CA LEU A 17 -27.45 29.58 4.20
C LEU A 17 -28.81 30.25 4.43
N ALA A 18 -29.14 30.60 5.68
CA ALA A 18 -30.41 31.24 6.03
C ALA A 18 -30.45 32.74 5.67
N SER A 19 -29.31 33.43 5.61
CA SER A 19 -29.21 34.84 5.19
C SER A 19 -29.31 35.02 3.67
N GLY A 20 -29.29 33.92 2.90
CA GLY A 20 -29.33 33.96 1.42
C GLY A 20 -28.04 34.46 0.78
N GLU A 21 -26.96 34.60 1.54
CA GLU A 21 -25.63 35.02 1.06
C GLU A 21 -24.84 33.85 0.44
N LEU A 22 -25.24 32.60 0.70
CA LEU A 22 -24.68 31.40 0.08
C LEU A 22 -25.77 30.54 -0.57
N SER A 23 -25.65 30.30 -1.87
CA SER A 23 -26.51 29.34 -2.57
C SER A 23 -26.06 27.91 -2.29
N ALA A 24 -27.01 26.97 -2.16
CA ALA A 24 -26.70 25.54 -2.07
C ALA A 24 -25.95 24.99 -3.30
N GLU A 25 -26.00 25.71 -4.44
CA GLU A 25 -25.14 25.45 -5.60
C GLU A 25 -23.66 25.78 -5.35
N GLU A 26 -23.34 26.80 -4.56
CA GLU A 26 -21.95 27.23 -4.29
C GLU A 26 -21.25 26.28 -3.32
N VAL A 27 -21.99 25.72 -2.34
CA VAL A 27 -21.46 24.71 -1.41
C VAL A 27 -21.09 23.40 -2.12
N LYS A 28 -21.75 23.06 -3.24
CA LYS A 28 -21.36 21.90 -4.08
C LYS A 28 -20.10 22.17 -4.91
N SER A 29 -19.79 23.43 -5.21
CA SER A 29 -18.59 23.76 -5.98
C SER A 29 -17.29 23.72 -5.17
N GLU A 30 -17.39 23.63 -3.83
CA GLU A 30 -16.25 23.42 -2.92
C GLU A 30 -15.97 21.95 -2.59
N GLU A 31 -16.49 21.00 -3.37
CA GLU A 31 -15.78 19.74 -3.51
C GLU A 31 -14.43 20.07 -4.14
N ASN A 32 -13.44 20.34 -3.29
CA ASN A 32 -12.04 20.49 -3.62
C ASN A 32 -11.71 19.43 -4.65
N VAL A 33 -11.72 19.83 -5.93
CA VAL A 33 -11.22 18.99 -7.01
C VAL A 33 -9.83 18.67 -6.54
N LYS A 34 -9.56 17.40 -6.21
CA LYS A 34 -8.22 16.97 -5.79
C LYS A 34 -7.31 17.18 -7.00
N VAL A 35 -6.79 18.38 -7.13
CA VAL A 35 -5.85 18.78 -8.16
C VAL A 35 -4.57 18.02 -7.83
N LYS A 36 -4.37 16.89 -8.52
CA LYS A 36 -3.11 16.18 -8.46
C LYS A 36 -2.12 16.96 -9.34
N PRO A 37 -1.02 17.50 -8.77
CA PRO A 37 -0.01 18.16 -9.58
C PRO A 37 0.53 17.14 -10.61
N TYR A 38 0.44 17.50 -11.89
CA TYR A 38 0.95 16.68 -12.97
C TYR A 38 2.31 17.22 -13.39
N ASP A 39 3.34 16.42 -13.21
CA ASP A 39 4.70 16.78 -13.61
C ASP A 39 4.87 16.56 -15.12
N PHE A 40 4.77 17.64 -15.90
CA PHE A 40 4.98 17.61 -17.35
C PHE A 40 6.41 17.23 -17.75
N THR A 41 7.38 17.31 -16.83
CA THR A 41 8.77 16.86 -17.09
C THR A 41 8.91 15.34 -16.99
N ARG A 42 7.94 14.67 -16.36
CA ARG A 42 7.87 13.21 -16.20
C ARG A 42 6.53 12.69 -16.73
N PRO A 43 6.32 12.69 -18.06
CA PRO A 43 5.07 12.18 -18.62
C PRO A 43 4.83 10.73 -18.16
N SER A 44 3.60 10.47 -17.70
CA SER A 44 3.16 9.11 -17.35
C SER A 44 3.39 8.19 -18.53
N LYS A 45 4.16 7.12 -18.34
CA LYS A 45 4.45 6.16 -19.42
C LYS A 45 3.26 5.23 -19.68
N PHE A 46 2.35 5.15 -18.71
CA PHE A 46 1.17 4.32 -18.75
C PHE A 46 -0.09 5.16 -18.85
N SER A 47 -1.10 4.65 -19.56
CA SER A 47 -2.42 5.24 -19.59
C SER A 47 -3.13 5.04 -18.24
N LYS A 48 -4.12 5.90 -17.94
CA LYS A 48 -4.94 5.76 -16.73
C LYS A 48 -5.65 4.40 -16.67
N GLU A 49 -6.05 3.87 -17.82
CA GLU A 49 -6.69 2.56 -17.93
C GLU A 49 -5.72 1.43 -17.59
N GLN A 50 -4.47 1.49 -18.08
CA GLN A 50 -3.44 0.51 -17.74
C GLN A 50 -3.12 0.49 -16.24
N ILE A 51 -3.01 1.68 -15.63
CA ILE A 51 -2.80 1.80 -14.17
C ILE A 51 -3.98 1.18 -13.42
N ARG A 52 -5.22 1.48 -13.82
CA ARG A 52 -6.42 0.91 -13.20
C ARG A 52 -6.47 -0.61 -13.32
N THR A 53 -6.08 -1.16 -14.46
CA THR A 53 -5.95 -2.61 -14.64
C THR A 53 -4.92 -3.20 -13.68
N LEU A 54 -3.77 -2.55 -13.52
CA LEU A 54 -2.73 -2.98 -12.59
C LEU A 54 -3.23 -2.93 -11.13
N GLU A 55 -3.99 -1.91 -10.75
CA GLU A 55 -4.62 -1.80 -9.43
C GLU A 55 -5.56 -2.98 -9.16
N MET A 56 -6.44 -3.32 -10.12
CA MET A 56 -7.36 -4.45 -9.98
C MET A 56 -6.61 -5.79 -9.84
N VAL A 57 -5.52 -5.98 -10.59
CA VAL A 57 -4.67 -7.18 -10.46
C VAL A 57 -4.07 -7.26 -9.06
N HIS A 58 -3.51 -6.16 -8.55
CA HIS A 58 -2.89 -6.14 -7.22
C HIS A 58 -3.91 -6.27 -6.07
N GLU A 59 -5.13 -5.77 -6.23
CA GLU A 59 -6.21 -5.99 -5.26
C GLU A 59 -6.65 -7.45 -5.17
N ASN A 60 -6.68 -8.15 -6.31
CA ASN A 60 -6.95 -9.59 -6.33
C ASN A 60 -5.78 -10.39 -5.75
N PHE A 61 -4.54 -10.01 -6.09
CA PHE A 61 -3.34 -10.59 -5.52
C PHE A 61 -3.31 -10.44 -4.00
N ALA A 62 -3.55 -9.24 -3.47
CA ALA A 62 -3.60 -8.96 -2.03
C ALA A 62 -4.61 -9.87 -1.30
N ARG A 63 -5.81 -10.03 -1.88
CA ARG A 63 -6.83 -10.98 -1.35
C ARG A 63 -6.34 -12.44 -1.38
N GLY A 64 -5.70 -12.85 -2.48
CA GLY A 64 -5.13 -14.20 -2.61
C GLY A 64 -4.06 -14.49 -1.57
N VAL A 65 -3.09 -13.59 -1.41
CA VAL A 65 -2.00 -13.71 -0.42
C VAL A 65 -2.54 -13.66 1.00
N SER A 66 -3.50 -12.77 1.28
CA SER A 66 -4.17 -12.68 2.58
C SER A 66 -4.79 -14.03 3.00
N ASN A 67 -5.54 -14.67 2.08
CA ASN A 67 -6.14 -15.98 2.31
C ASN A 67 -5.08 -17.06 2.51
N TYR A 68 -4.05 -17.09 1.67
CA TYR A 68 -2.96 -18.05 1.75
C TYR A 68 -2.22 -17.96 3.09
N LEU A 69 -1.77 -16.76 3.47
CA LEU A 69 -1.05 -16.55 4.72
C LEU A 69 -1.94 -16.80 5.93
N SER A 70 -3.23 -16.47 5.87
CA SER A 70 -4.15 -16.76 6.97
C SER A 70 -4.26 -18.26 7.24
N ALA A 71 -4.40 -19.06 6.18
CA ALA A 71 -4.44 -20.51 6.28
C ALA A 71 -3.10 -21.08 6.75
N ARG A 72 -1.99 -20.57 6.20
CA ARG A 72 -0.62 -21.04 6.49
C ARG A 72 -0.18 -20.77 7.92
N LEU A 73 -0.42 -19.56 8.41
CA LEU A 73 0.02 -19.08 9.72
C LEU A 73 -0.98 -19.36 10.85
N ARG A 74 -2.16 -19.91 10.50
CA ARG A 74 -3.27 -20.21 11.43
C ARG A 74 -3.68 -18.99 12.25
N THR A 75 -3.77 -17.85 11.58
CA THR A 75 -4.23 -16.59 12.15
C THR A 75 -4.88 -15.73 11.08
N PHE A 76 -5.65 -14.73 11.48
CA PHE A 76 -6.20 -13.80 10.52
C PHE A 76 -5.11 -12.84 10.05
N VAL A 77 -4.81 -12.85 8.76
CA VAL A 77 -3.92 -11.92 8.08
C VAL A 77 -4.78 -11.06 7.18
N ASP A 78 -4.63 -9.74 7.25
CA ASP A 78 -5.32 -8.80 6.37
C ASP A 78 -4.31 -8.04 5.51
N ILE A 79 -4.50 -8.08 4.19
CA ILE A 79 -3.63 -7.42 3.22
C ILE A 79 -4.51 -6.67 2.25
N THR A 80 -4.26 -5.37 2.17
CA THR A 80 -4.98 -4.45 1.28
C THR A 80 -4.00 -3.65 0.43
N LYS A 81 -4.38 -3.38 -0.81
CA LYS A 81 -3.61 -2.52 -1.72
C LYS A 81 -3.76 -1.07 -1.24
N SER A 82 -2.63 -0.40 -0.99
CA SER A 82 -2.62 0.97 -0.47
C SER A 82 -2.56 2.02 -1.58
N SER A 83 -1.52 1.99 -2.42
CA SER A 83 -1.35 2.91 -3.56
C SER A 83 -0.74 2.20 -4.76
N THR A 84 -0.74 2.89 -5.90
CA THR A 84 -0.05 2.46 -7.11
C THR A 84 0.58 3.68 -7.74
N ASP A 85 1.91 3.75 -7.69
CA ASP A 85 2.68 4.92 -8.05
C ASP A 85 3.72 4.56 -9.12
N GLN A 86 3.97 5.48 -10.05
CA GLN A 86 5.03 5.34 -11.06
C GLN A 86 6.26 6.10 -10.58
N ILE A 87 7.33 5.37 -10.25
CA ILE A 87 8.61 5.94 -9.81
C ILE A 87 9.76 5.45 -10.68
N THR A 88 10.86 6.19 -10.67
CA THR A 88 12.09 5.71 -11.32
C THR A 88 12.73 4.58 -10.50
N TYR A 89 13.50 3.71 -11.15
CA TYR A 89 14.18 2.62 -10.45
C TYR A 89 15.15 3.13 -9.38
N ASN A 90 15.82 4.27 -9.62
CA ASN A 90 16.71 4.88 -8.64
C ASN A 90 15.95 5.33 -7.39
N GLU A 91 14.79 5.99 -7.55
CA GLU A 91 13.91 6.35 -6.44
C GLU A 91 13.43 5.12 -5.66
N PHE A 92 13.03 4.05 -6.36
CA PHE A 92 12.66 2.77 -5.72
C PHE A 92 13.80 2.22 -4.87
N THR A 93 15.01 2.06 -5.43
CA THR A 93 16.16 1.52 -4.69
C THR A 93 16.54 2.37 -3.46
N ARG A 94 16.33 3.69 -3.51
CA ARG A 94 16.57 4.59 -2.37
C ARG A 94 15.48 4.52 -1.30
N SER A 95 14.27 4.11 -1.66
CA SER A 95 13.15 3.94 -0.71
C SER A 95 13.24 2.65 0.11
N ILE A 96 14.04 1.67 -0.32
CA ILE A 96 14.18 0.39 0.36
C ILE A 96 15.02 0.55 1.63
N ALA A 97 14.49 0.06 2.76
CA ALA A 97 15.22 0.05 4.02
C ALA A 97 16.41 -0.92 3.96
N SER A 98 17.49 -0.61 4.68
CA SER A 98 18.62 -1.52 4.83
C SER A 98 18.77 -1.94 6.30
N PRO A 99 18.69 -3.24 6.63
CA PRO A 99 18.45 -4.38 5.75
C PRO A 99 16.96 -4.54 5.35
N SER A 100 16.70 -5.20 4.22
CA SER A 100 15.36 -5.59 3.76
C SER A 100 15.39 -6.98 3.10
N PHE A 101 14.21 -7.61 2.99
CA PHE A 101 14.01 -8.86 2.25
C PHE A 101 13.46 -8.54 0.86
N LEU A 102 14.27 -8.87 -0.15
CA LEU A 102 13.96 -8.65 -1.56
C LEU A 102 13.85 -9.99 -2.28
N ILE A 103 12.77 -10.14 -3.05
CA ILE A 103 12.53 -11.28 -3.92
C ILE A 103 12.63 -10.77 -5.35
N ILE A 104 13.43 -11.44 -6.17
CA ILE A 104 13.53 -11.16 -7.60
C ILE A 104 13.05 -12.40 -8.34
N PHE A 105 12.00 -12.25 -9.13
CA PHE A 105 11.46 -13.35 -9.93
C PHE A 105 11.18 -12.92 -11.36
N THR A 106 11.07 -13.91 -12.25
CA THR A 106 10.69 -13.73 -13.65
C THR A 106 9.40 -14.49 -13.89
N ALA A 107 8.49 -13.92 -14.68
CA ALA A 107 7.32 -14.65 -15.15
C ALA A 107 7.56 -15.04 -16.61
N GLN A 108 7.15 -16.25 -17.00
CA GLN A 108 7.48 -16.81 -18.31
C GLN A 108 6.98 -15.95 -19.48
N GLU A 109 5.83 -15.28 -19.34
CA GLU A 109 5.31 -14.37 -20.36
C GLU A 109 5.78 -12.91 -20.21
N LEU A 110 6.51 -12.57 -19.14
CA LEU A 110 6.99 -11.20 -18.90
C LEU A 110 8.47 -11.09 -19.24
N ASN A 111 8.79 -10.19 -20.17
CA ASN A 111 10.17 -9.83 -20.47
C ASN A 111 10.73 -8.93 -19.36
N GLY A 112 11.37 -9.53 -18.37
CA GLY A 112 12.11 -8.81 -17.34
C GLY A 112 11.98 -9.43 -15.95
N ASN A 113 12.62 -8.77 -14.98
CA ASN A 113 12.58 -9.16 -13.58
C ASN A 113 11.56 -8.31 -12.83
N VAL A 114 10.78 -8.95 -11.96
CA VAL A 114 9.92 -8.30 -10.98
C VAL A 114 10.60 -8.36 -9.61
N VAL A 115 10.51 -7.28 -8.86
CA VAL A 115 11.06 -7.19 -7.50
C VAL A 115 9.90 -7.01 -6.52
N ILE A 116 9.87 -7.85 -5.48
CA ILE A 116 9.00 -7.67 -4.31
C ILE A 116 9.88 -7.34 -3.12
N GLU A 117 9.53 -6.29 -2.39
CA GLU A 117 10.12 -5.95 -1.11
C GLU A 117 9.12 -6.26 0.00
N ILE A 118 9.61 -6.90 1.06
CA ILE A 118 8.80 -7.14 2.27
C ILE A 118 9.59 -6.67 3.47
N ASN A 119 8.95 -5.85 4.30
CA ASN A 119 9.54 -5.36 5.53
C ASN A 119 9.93 -6.53 6.45
N LEU A 120 11.15 -6.46 7.00
CA LEU A 120 11.67 -7.52 7.88
C LEU A 120 10.82 -7.77 9.14
N LYS A 121 10.06 -6.77 9.63
CA LYS A 121 9.12 -6.98 10.74
C LYS A 121 8.10 -8.07 10.39
N VAL A 122 7.53 -7.98 9.20
CA VAL A 122 6.54 -8.94 8.71
C VAL A 122 7.19 -10.30 8.50
N ILE A 123 8.39 -10.33 7.90
CA ILE A 123 9.14 -11.57 7.67
C ILE A 123 9.45 -12.29 8.98
N PHE A 124 9.98 -11.60 10.00
CA PHE A 124 10.26 -12.25 11.29
C PHE A 124 8.99 -12.73 11.99
N SER A 125 7.88 -12.01 11.89
CA SER A 125 6.59 -12.48 12.42
C SER A 125 6.07 -13.72 11.67
N ILE A 126 6.28 -13.81 10.35
CA ILE A 126 5.96 -15.00 9.55
C ILE A 126 6.83 -16.19 10.00
N ILE A 127 8.15 -16.00 10.08
CA ILE A 127 9.10 -17.04 10.48
C ILE A 127 8.78 -17.56 11.89
N ASP A 128 8.53 -16.66 12.85
CA ASP A 128 8.21 -17.04 14.23
C ASP A 128 6.99 -17.98 14.25
N ARG A 129 5.92 -17.64 13.52
CA ARG A 129 4.72 -18.50 13.43
C ARG A 129 4.97 -19.81 12.71
N LEU A 130 5.76 -19.82 11.64
CA LEU A 130 6.11 -21.06 10.92
C LEU A 130 6.93 -22.02 11.79
N MET A 131 7.75 -21.48 12.69
CA MET A 131 8.54 -22.24 13.66
C MET A 131 7.76 -22.61 14.94
N GLY A 132 6.46 -22.29 15.01
CA GLY A 132 5.59 -22.63 16.13
C GLY A 132 5.51 -21.58 17.25
N GLY A 133 6.07 -20.39 17.03
CA GLY A 133 6.00 -19.25 17.93
C GLY A 133 4.69 -18.45 17.85
N GLY A 134 4.60 -17.40 18.66
CA GLY A 134 3.38 -16.60 18.84
C GLY A 134 3.17 -15.49 17.80
N GLY A 135 4.15 -15.22 16.93
CA GLY A 135 4.17 -14.08 16.02
C GLY A 135 4.61 -12.79 16.69
N GLY A 136 5.49 -12.87 17.70
CA GLY A 136 5.96 -11.71 18.46
C GLY A 136 6.70 -10.69 17.59
N LEU A 137 6.69 -9.42 18.00
CA LEU A 137 7.46 -8.38 17.35
C LEU A 137 8.96 -8.58 17.62
N TYR A 138 9.72 -8.83 16.56
CA TYR A 138 11.16 -9.00 16.64
C TYR A 138 11.85 -7.65 16.92
N GLN A 139 12.66 -7.57 17.98
CA GLN A 139 13.27 -6.30 18.42
C GLN A 139 14.54 -5.92 17.66
N LYS A 140 15.19 -6.85 16.96
CA LYS A 140 16.45 -6.61 16.25
C LYS A 140 16.31 -6.90 14.76
N PHE A 141 16.33 -5.86 13.94
CA PHE A 141 16.33 -5.98 12.48
C PHE A 141 17.74 -6.29 12.00
N ARG A 142 17.96 -7.56 11.64
CA ARG A 142 19.21 -8.06 11.05
C ARG A 142 18.91 -8.75 9.72
N PRO A 143 19.93 -8.96 8.86
CA PRO A 143 19.79 -9.87 7.73
C PRO A 143 19.33 -11.26 8.18
N LEU A 144 18.55 -11.92 7.33
CA LEU A 144 18.10 -13.30 7.55
C LEU A 144 19.30 -14.25 7.48
N THR A 145 19.27 -15.28 8.32
CA THR A 145 20.19 -16.42 8.25
C THR A 145 19.82 -17.34 7.09
N ASP A 146 20.72 -18.25 6.72
CA ASP A 146 20.46 -19.23 5.65
C ASP A 146 19.24 -20.13 5.93
N ILE A 147 19.01 -20.48 7.19
CA ILE A 147 17.84 -21.29 7.60
C ILE A 147 16.55 -20.48 7.39
N GLU A 148 16.55 -19.21 7.82
CA GLU A 148 15.40 -18.31 7.66
C GLU A 148 15.13 -18.02 6.19
N LEU A 149 16.17 -17.83 5.38
CA LEU A 149 16.06 -17.67 3.92
C LEU A 149 15.50 -18.92 3.26
N SER A 150 15.98 -20.11 3.65
CA SER A 150 15.48 -21.37 3.12
C SER A 150 14.03 -21.63 3.51
N LEU A 151 13.61 -21.22 4.70
CA LEU A 151 12.22 -21.30 5.14
C LEU A 151 11.34 -20.39 4.29
N MET A 152 11.74 -19.12 4.14
CA MET A 152 11.00 -18.15 3.34
C MET A 152 10.92 -18.52 1.86
N LYS A 153 11.96 -19.15 1.30
CA LYS A 153 11.96 -19.59 -0.10
C LYS A 153 10.86 -20.59 -0.45
N ASN A 154 10.36 -21.36 0.52
CA ASN A 154 9.24 -22.29 0.29
C ASN A 154 7.87 -21.60 0.37
N GLU A 155 7.80 -20.40 0.93
CA GLU A 155 6.56 -19.65 1.15
C GLU A 155 6.34 -18.53 0.12
N VAL A 156 7.30 -18.35 -0.80
CA VAL A 156 7.36 -17.29 -1.80
C VAL A 156 7.46 -17.88 -3.20
#